data_AF-A0A502MAN8-F1
#
_entry.id   AF-A0A502MAN8-F1
#
_cell.length_a   1.000
_cell.length_b   1.000
_cell.length_c   1.000
_cell.angle_alpha   90.00
_cell.angle_beta   90.00
_cell.angle_gamma   90.00
#
_symmetry.space_group_name_H-M   'P 1'
#
loop_
_entity.id
_entity.type
_entity.pdbx_description
1 polymer ?
#
loop_
_entity_poly.entity_id
_entity_poly.type
_entity_poly.pdbx_seq_one_letter_code
_entity_poly.pdbx_strand_id
1 'polypeptide(L)'
;MPIEFTHVPGKPANGSFFYDFAETATKLSLIEDAGFRKLVVDDPAGLLTNMDIAAQTLDRTGSLEVVLTHWAGVIEPTVAARQLAALDRRGGGRLSLRMLSEPLEDSDAEARPVGHGVVWQRIDEYLVLLKRLWSNDTPFDHEGAFYSVRGGFVPRKGPHGADLVIRLGGQSGTALKVAGKHADVFELAAGSPDEARQLMERARGAAAEHGRGGRLRFALPVRIHPDGWTGTPDHKAVEIAGQPARIAVALLPYAALGIEEFMIGGIDRPGEIARIGRETITLLANSLARREAEVPQPGAFATSPFAEHRIG
;
A
#
# COMPACT_ATOMS: atom_id res chain seq x y z
N MET A 1 8.42 -14.71 3.19
CA MET A 1 7.19 -14.13 3.78
C MET A 1 6.09 -14.29 2.74
N PRO A 2 4.87 -14.71 3.09
CA PRO A 2 3.82 -14.86 2.10
C PRO A 2 3.50 -13.50 1.45
N ILE A 3 3.23 -13.52 0.14
CA ILE A 3 2.77 -12.33 -0.57
C ILE A 3 1.36 -11.98 -0.10
N GLU A 4 1.15 -10.71 0.20
CA GLU A 4 -0.15 -10.17 0.59
C GLU A 4 -0.90 -9.60 -0.61
N PHE A 5 -2.23 -9.52 -0.48
CA PHE A 5 -3.10 -8.97 -1.51
C PHE A 5 -3.97 -7.87 -0.93
N THR A 6 -4.00 -6.76 -1.65
CA THR A 6 -4.84 -5.60 -1.35
C THR A 6 -5.89 -5.47 -2.45
N HIS A 7 -7.15 -5.39 -2.07
CA HIS A 7 -8.20 -5.04 -3.02
C HIS A 7 -8.20 -3.53 -3.25
N VAL A 8 -8.20 -3.10 -4.51
CA VAL A 8 -8.27 -1.70 -4.92
C VAL A 8 -9.59 -1.48 -5.64
N PRO A 9 -10.61 -0.94 -4.93
CA PRO A 9 -11.87 -0.56 -5.54
C PRO A 9 -11.69 0.32 -6.78
N GLY A 10 -12.39 -0.02 -7.86
CA GLY A 10 -12.50 0.85 -9.02
C GLY A 10 -13.28 2.14 -8.71
N LYS A 11 -13.16 3.12 -9.62
CA LYS A 11 -13.89 4.40 -9.57
C LYS A 11 -14.96 4.39 -10.67
N PRO A 12 -16.17 3.85 -10.42
CA PRO A 12 -17.18 3.73 -11.45
C PRO A 12 -17.70 5.11 -11.87
N ALA A 13 -18.03 5.27 -13.16
CA ALA A 13 -18.52 6.55 -13.69
C ALA A 13 -19.82 7.04 -13.03
N ASN A 14 -20.59 6.13 -12.44
CA ASN A 14 -21.92 6.40 -11.89
C ASN A 14 -21.96 6.47 -10.36
N GLY A 15 -20.81 6.54 -9.66
CA GLY A 15 -20.80 6.73 -8.21
C GLY A 15 -19.60 6.13 -7.50
N SER A 16 -19.80 5.74 -6.24
CA SER A 16 -18.78 5.13 -5.39
C SER A 16 -18.91 3.61 -5.38
N PHE A 17 -17.78 2.90 -5.28
CA PHE A 17 -17.76 1.48 -4.92
C PHE A 17 -18.54 1.19 -3.63
N PHE A 18 -18.54 2.16 -2.71
CA PHE A 18 -19.13 2.11 -1.38
C PHE A 18 -20.54 2.73 -1.32
N TYR A 19 -21.15 3.06 -2.47
CA TYR A 19 -22.42 3.78 -2.54
C TYR A 19 -23.60 3.02 -1.92
N ASP A 20 -23.77 1.74 -2.31
CA ASP A 20 -24.84 0.89 -1.77
C ASP A 20 -24.36 0.15 -0.52
N PHE A 21 -25.04 0.37 0.59
CA PHE A 21 -24.67 -0.18 1.89
C PHE A 21 -24.70 -1.72 1.94
N ALA A 22 -25.73 -2.35 1.35
CA ALA A 22 -25.94 -3.79 1.43
C ALA A 22 -24.99 -4.53 0.47
N GLU A 23 -24.80 -3.96 -0.72
CA GLU A 23 -23.83 -4.45 -1.70
C GLU A 23 -22.41 -4.31 -1.15
N THR A 24 -22.08 -3.19 -0.50
CA THR A 24 -20.77 -2.96 0.14
C THR A 24 -20.48 -4.01 1.20
N ALA A 25 -21.44 -4.31 2.08
CA ALA A 25 -21.25 -5.36 3.10
C ALA A 25 -20.94 -6.73 2.45
N THR A 26 -21.66 -7.06 1.38
CA THR A 26 -21.44 -8.30 0.62
C THR A 26 -20.05 -8.33 -0.02
N LYS A 27 -19.64 -7.23 -0.67
CA LYS A 27 -18.30 -7.12 -1.28
C LYS A 27 -17.20 -7.25 -0.24
N LEU A 28 -17.31 -6.57 0.91
CA LEU A 28 -16.32 -6.65 1.98
C LEU A 28 -16.14 -8.09 2.50
N SER A 29 -17.24 -8.81 2.73
CA SER A 29 -17.18 -10.23 3.12
C SER A 29 -16.48 -11.07 2.05
N LEU A 30 -16.82 -10.88 0.77
CA LEU A 30 -16.21 -11.61 -0.34
C LEU A 30 -14.73 -11.29 -0.51
N ILE A 31 -14.31 -10.06 -0.22
CA ILE A 31 -12.91 -9.63 -0.24
C ILE A 31 -12.12 -10.38 0.85
N GLU A 32 -12.63 -10.44 2.08
CA GLU A 32 -12.03 -11.25 3.17
C GLU A 32 -11.96 -12.73 2.78
N ASP A 33 -13.07 -13.29 2.31
CA ASP A 33 -13.16 -14.72 1.95
C ASP A 33 -12.33 -15.10 0.72
N ALA A 34 -12.02 -14.14 -0.15
CA ALA A 34 -11.12 -14.35 -1.29
C ALA A 34 -9.64 -14.38 -0.87
N GLY A 35 -9.32 -13.95 0.36
CA GLY A 35 -7.97 -13.95 0.90
C GLY A 35 -7.25 -12.60 0.81
N PHE A 36 -7.94 -11.52 0.41
CA PHE A 36 -7.39 -10.18 0.54
C PHE A 36 -7.21 -9.83 2.02
N ARG A 37 -6.10 -9.18 2.35
CA ARG A 37 -5.80 -8.74 3.72
C ARG A 37 -5.99 -7.25 3.92
N LYS A 38 -6.10 -6.51 2.82
CA LYS A 38 -6.12 -5.06 2.80
C LYS A 38 -7.16 -4.56 1.81
N LEU A 39 -7.71 -3.38 2.08
CA LEU A 39 -8.61 -2.66 1.19
C LEU A 39 -8.14 -1.22 1.06
N VAL A 40 -7.98 -0.72 -0.16
CA VAL A 40 -7.78 0.72 -0.39
C VAL A 40 -9.09 1.47 -0.24
N VAL A 41 -9.07 2.54 0.54
CA VAL A 41 -10.12 3.56 0.58
C VAL A 41 -9.59 4.81 -0.10
N ASP A 42 -10.08 5.08 -1.32
CA ASP A 42 -9.70 6.21 -2.18
C ASP A 42 -10.91 6.69 -3.00
N ASP A 43 -11.93 7.19 -2.30
CA ASP A 43 -13.16 7.67 -2.91
C ASP A 43 -12.98 9.07 -3.52
N PRO A 44 -13.52 9.31 -4.73
CA PRO A 44 -13.42 10.63 -5.38
C PRO A 44 -14.13 11.76 -4.61
N ALA A 45 -15.02 11.46 -3.65
CA ALA A 45 -15.68 12.48 -2.83
C ALA A 45 -14.75 13.13 -1.78
N GLY A 46 -13.52 12.62 -1.61
CA GLY A 46 -12.47 13.27 -0.82
C GLY A 46 -12.31 12.75 0.61
N LEU A 47 -11.48 13.43 1.41
CA LEU A 47 -10.99 12.90 2.70
C LEU A 47 -12.06 12.63 3.74
N LEU A 48 -13.09 13.48 3.83
CA LEU A 48 -14.14 13.27 4.82
C LEU A 48 -14.87 11.96 4.54
N THR A 49 -15.25 11.74 3.27
CA THR A 49 -15.86 10.49 2.81
C THR A 49 -14.92 9.30 3.01
N ASN A 50 -13.63 9.45 2.72
CA ASN A 50 -12.63 8.40 2.96
C ASN A 50 -12.54 8.00 4.44
N MET A 51 -12.56 8.97 5.36
CA MET A 51 -12.56 8.71 6.81
C MET A 51 -13.82 7.94 7.24
N ASP A 52 -14.98 8.31 6.72
CA ASP A 52 -16.25 7.65 7.01
C ASP A 52 -16.31 6.23 6.44
N ILE A 53 -15.84 6.01 5.21
CA ILE A 53 -15.73 4.68 4.59
C ILE A 53 -14.75 3.81 5.37
N ALA A 54 -13.59 4.36 5.77
CA ALA A 54 -12.61 3.64 6.57
C ALA A 54 -13.20 3.18 7.91
N ALA A 55 -13.88 4.07 8.62
CA ALA A 55 -14.58 3.76 9.86
C ALA A 55 -15.60 2.61 9.67
N GLN A 56 -16.43 2.70 8.64
CA GLN A 56 -17.44 1.68 8.35
C GLN A 56 -16.83 0.33 7.94
N THR A 57 -15.74 0.37 7.17
CA THR A 57 -15.03 -0.85 6.75
C THR A 57 -14.42 -1.56 7.95
N LEU A 58 -13.77 -0.81 8.86
CA LEU A 58 -13.17 -1.36 10.07
C LEU A 58 -14.22 -2.03 10.98
N ASP A 59 -15.41 -1.45 11.09
CA ASP A 59 -16.49 -2.02 11.91
C ASP A 59 -17.13 -3.28 11.32
N ARG A 60 -17.11 -3.42 9.98
CA ARG A 60 -17.78 -4.51 9.26
C ARG A 60 -16.89 -5.72 9.00
N THR A 61 -15.59 -5.55 9.14
CA THR A 61 -14.59 -6.54 8.77
C THR A 61 -13.81 -6.97 9.99
N GLY A 62 -13.52 -8.26 10.10
CA GLY A 62 -12.78 -8.81 11.23
C GLY A 62 -11.27 -8.75 11.06
N SER A 63 -10.80 -8.76 9.81
CA SER A 63 -9.40 -9.00 9.48
C SER A 63 -8.80 -8.03 8.46
N LEU A 64 -9.60 -7.29 7.69
CA LEU A 64 -9.06 -6.34 6.72
C LEU A 64 -8.35 -5.17 7.39
N GLU A 65 -7.12 -4.92 6.94
CA GLU A 65 -6.46 -3.63 7.12
C GLU A 65 -7.02 -2.62 6.11
N VAL A 66 -7.35 -1.42 6.57
CA VAL A 66 -7.75 -0.31 5.71
C VAL A 66 -6.52 0.49 5.33
N VAL A 67 -6.24 0.53 4.03
CA VAL A 67 -5.26 1.42 3.41
C VAL A 67 -5.97 2.73 3.08
N LEU A 68 -5.92 3.70 3.99
CA LEU A 68 -6.63 4.96 3.87
C LEU A 68 -5.82 5.96 3.03
N THR A 69 -6.35 6.37 1.88
CA THR A 69 -5.76 7.45 1.08
C THR A 69 -5.97 8.79 1.77
N HIS A 70 -4.87 9.51 1.97
CA HIS A 70 -4.81 10.79 2.67
C HIS A 70 -3.95 11.80 1.90
N TRP A 71 -4.31 13.08 2.00
CA TRP A 71 -3.62 14.16 1.31
C TRP A 71 -3.16 15.25 2.28
N ALA A 72 -1.87 15.61 2.20
CA ALA A 72 -1.33 16.73 2.95
C ALA A 72 -1.81 18.05 2.33
N GLY A 73 -2.41 18.92 3.15
CA GLY A 73 -2.91 20.23 2.71
C GLY A 73 -4.42 20.37 2.63
N VAL A 74 -5.18 19.31 2.92
CA VAL A 74 -6.65 19.38 3.09
C VAL A 74 -7.04 19.54 4.56
N ILE A 75 -6.43 18.75 5.44
CA ILE A 75 -6.71 18.74 6.88
C ILE A 75 -5.43 19.10 7.64
N GLU A 76 -5.54 20.04 8.58
CA GLU A 76 -4.45 20.45 9.46
C GLU A 76 -3.83 19.25 10.22
N PRO A 77 -2.48 19.20 10.39
CA PRO A 77 -1.80 18.05 10.99
C PRO A 77 -2.34 17.67 12.37
N THR A 78 -2.68 18.64 13.20
CA THR A 78 -3.22 18.41 14.56
C THR A 78 -4.60 17.76 14.55
N VAL A 79 -5.45 18.14 13.59
CA VAL A 79 -6.78 17.55 13.42
C VAL A 79 -6.66 16.14 12.85
N ALA A 80 -5.87 15.98 11.78
CA ALA A 80 -5.65 14.69 11.15
C ALA A 80 -5.02 13.68 12.11
N ALA A 81 -4.01 14.09 12.89
CA ALA A 81 -3.37 13.21 13.87
C ALA A 81 -4.36 12.64 14.89
N ARG A 82 -5.35 13.45 15.33
CA ARG A 82 -6.39 12.99 16.27
C ARG A 82 -7.38 12.04 15.60
N GLN A 83 -7.81 12.35 14.37
CA GLN A 83 -8.75 11.51 13.62
C GLN A 83 -8.14 10.15 13.27
N LEU A 84 -6.91 10.15 12.74
CA LEU A 84 -6.19 8.92 12.38
C LEU A 84 -5.89 8.06 13.62
N ALA A 85 -5.50 8.67 14.75
CA ALA A 85 -5.31 7.94 16.00
C ALA A 85 -6.62 7.31 16.52
N ALA A 86 -7.77 7.95 16.29
CA ALA A 86 -9.07 7.40 16.64
C ALA A 86 -9.46 6.23 15.73
N LEU A 87 -9.23 6.34 14.42
CA LEU A 87 -9.47 5.25 13.46
C LEU A 87 -8.55 4.06 13.70
N ASP A 88 -7.26 4.29 13.93
CA ASP A 88 -6.29 3.23 14.23
C ASP A 88 -6.71 2.43 15.47
N ARG A 89 -7.18 3.12 16.52
CA ARG A 89 -7.74 2.46 17.71
C ARG A 89 -9.04 1.72 17.40
N ARG A 90 -9.97 2.34 16.66
CA ARG A 90 -11.26 1.72 16.28
C ARG A 90 -11.03 0.42 15.50
N GLY A 91 -10.06 0.42 14.60
CA GLY A 91 -9.66 -0.75 13.82
C GLY A 91 -8.85 -1.78 14.58
N GLY A 92 -8.41 -1.50 15.81
CA GLY A 92 -7.52 -2.36 16.57
C GLY A 92 -6.13 -2.51 15.93
N GLY A 93 -5.61 -1.44 15.31
CA GLY A 93 -4.35 -1.49 14.57
C GLY A 93 -4.49 -2.02 13.13
N ARG A 94 -5.66 -1.86 12.51
CA ARG A 94 -5.90 -2.27 11.11
C ARG A 94 -5.96 -1.06 10.18
N LEU A 95 -5.09 -0.08 10.40
CA LEU A 95 -5.00 1.12 9.57
C LEU A 95 -3.59 1.30 9.03
N SER A 96 -3.49 1.60 7.74
CA SER A 96 -2.29 2.20 7.14
C SER A 96 -2.64 3.47 6.40
N LEU A 97 -1.69 4.41 6.37
CA LEU A 97 -1.87 5.72 5.78
C LEU A 97 -1.17 5.76 4.42
N ARG A 98 -1.95 5.85 3.36
CA ARG A 98 -1.46 6.00 1.99
C ARG A 98 -1.43 7.46 1.60
N MET A 99 -0.24 8.02 1.48
CA MET A 99 -0.02 9.41 1.14
C MET A 99 0.23 9.55 -0.36
N LEU A 100 -0.56 10.39 -1.02
CA LEU A 100 -0.38 10.73 -2.43
C LEU A 100 -0.08 12.22 -2.58
N SER A 101 0.64 12.58 -3.64
CA SER A 101 0.52 13.93 -4.18
C SER A 101 -0.89 14.07 -4.74
N GLU A 102 -1.68 15.04 -4.25
CA GLU A 102 -3.01 15.34 -4.80
C GLU A 102 -2.91 15.46 -6.33
N PRO A 103 -3.85 14.88 -7.09
CA PRO A 103 -4.02 15.27 -8.49
C PRO A 103 -4.52 16.71 -8.47
N LEU A 104 -3.60 17.66 -8.67
CA LEU A 104 -3.99 19.04 -8.96
C LEU A 104 -4.61 19.02 -10.36
N GLU A 105 -5.88 19.40 -10.47
CA GLU A 105 -6.44 19.73 -11.79
C GLU A 105 -5.85 21.06 -12.25
N ASP A 106 -5.72 21.27 -13.56
CA ASP A 106 -5.11 22.50 -14.11
C ASP A 106 -5.87 23.77 -13.66
N SER A 107 -7.16 23.66 -13.30
CA SER A 107 -7.98 24.73 -12.72
C SER A 107 -7.61 25.10 -11.28
N ASP A 108 -6.93 24.22 -10.54
CA ASP A 108 -6.45 24.47 -9.17
C ASP A 108 -5.10 25.19 -9.15
N ALA A 109 -4.41 25.25 -10.29
CA ALA A 109 -3.07 25.83 -10.42
C ALA A 109 -3.06 27.36 -10.21
N GLU A 110 -4.15 28.07 -10.56
CA GLU A 110 -4.28 29.52 -10.31
C GLU A 110 -4.50 29.86 -8.83
N ALA A 111 -5.09 28.95 -8.04
CA ALA A 111 -5.35 29.16 -6.61
C ALA A 111 -4.16 28.74 -5.71
N ARG A 112 -3.23 27.92 -6.22
CA ARG A 112 -2.12 27.38 -5.44
C ARG A 112 -0.85 27.31 -6.30
N PRO A 113 0.13 28.21 -6.09
CA PRO A 113 1.39 28.16 -6.82
C PRO A 113 2.24 27.04 -6.24
N VAL A 114 2.14 25.82 -6.75
CA VAL A 114 2.98 24.72 -6.25
C VAL A 114 3.43 23.81 -7.37
N GLY A 115 4.66 24.03 -7.83
CA GLY A 115 5.38 23.05 -8.64
C GLY A 115 5.51 21.72 -7.89
N HIS A 116 5.57 20.62 -8.64
CA HIS A 116 5.61 19.24 -8.13
C HIS A 116 6.56 19.01 -6.95
N GLY A 117 7.70 19.71 -6.88
CA GLY A 117 8.63 19.63 -5.74
C GLY A 117 8.08 20.13 -4.40
N VAL A 118 7.26 21.19 -4.42
CA VAL A 118 6.72 21.81 -3.21
C VAL A 118 5.66 20.91 -2.55
N VAL A 119 4.87 20.20 -3.35
CA VAL A 119 3.90 19.21 -2.83
C VAL A 119 4.58 18.15 -1.98
N TRP A 120 5.73 17.63 -2.44
CA TRP A 120 6.49 16.63 -1.68
C TRP A 120 7.13 17.20 -0.41
N GLN A 121 7.60 18.45 -0.44
CA GLN A 121 8.10 19.12 0.77
C GLN A 121 6.99 19.33 1.81
N ARG A 122 5.77 19.67 1.37
CA ARG A 122 4.59 19.75 2.23
C ARG A 122 4.25 18.40 2.85
N ILE A 123 4.28 17.32 2.07
CA ILE A 123 4.07 15.95 2.56
C ILE A 123 5.15 15.56 3.58
N ASP A 124 6.41 15.93 3.35
CA ASP A 124 7.52 15.68 4.28
C ASP A 124 7.27 16.34 5.64
N GLU A 125 7.00 17.65 5.66
CA GLU A 125 6.73 18.39 6.89
C GLU A 125 5.46 17.84 7.60
N TYR A 126 4.43 17.52 6.83
CA TYR A 126 3.19 16.92 7.35
C TYR A 126 3.46 15.60 8.09
N LEU A 127 4.22 14.69 7.47
CA LEU A 127 4.54 13.39 8.07
C LEU A 127 5.46 13.50 9.28
N VAL A 128 6.39 14.47 9.29
CA VAL A 128 7.17 14.80 10.50
C VAL A 128 6.24 15.22 11.63
N LEU A 129 5.29 16.12 11.36
CA LEU A 129 4.33 16.58 12.36
C LEU A 129 3.41 15.48 12.86
N LEU A 130 2.85 14.65 11.97
CA LEU A 130 2.00 13.53 12.37
C LEU A 130 2.75 12.56 13.29
N LYS A 131 3.95 12.12 12.89
CA LYS A 131 4.77 11.20 13.71
C LYS A 131 5.12 11.81 15.06
N ARG A 132 5.47 13.10 15.11
CA ARG A 132 5.75 13.83 16.37
C ARG A 132 4.49 13.94 17.25
N LEU A 133 3.34 14.27 16.66
CA LEU A 133 2.05 14.34 17.34
C LEU A 133 1.60 12.98 17.88
N TRP A 134 2.05 11.87 17.27
CA TRP A 134 1.72 10.53 17.73
C TRP A 134 2.70 9.97 18.77
N SER A 135 3.90 10.52 18.91
CA SER A 135 4.91 10.04 19.87
C SER A 135 5.20 10.98 21.04
N ASN A 136 4.77 12.25 20.99
CA ASN A 136 5.10 13.20 22.05
C ASN A 136 4.32 12.97 23.35
N ASP A 137 5.04 13.02 24.48
CA ASP A 137 4.48 12.95 25.84
C ASP A 137 3.99 14.30 26.36
N THR A 138 4.59 15.40 25.91
CA THR A 138 4.21 16.78 26.27
C THR A 138 3.91 17.61 25.03
N PRO A 139 3.04 18.64 25.13
CA PRO A 139 2.77 19.55 24.01
C PRO A 139 4.04 20.20 23.44
N PHE A 140 4.02 20.52 22.15
CA PHE A 140 5.12 21.23 21.47
C PHE A 140 4.62 22.34 20.55
N ASP A 141 5.50 23.31 20.30
CA ASP A 141 5.32 24.28 19.23
C ASP A 141 6.19 23.91 18.02
N HIS A 142 5.72 24.27 16.83
CA HIS A 142 6.41 24.09 15.56
C HIS A 142 6.09 25.25 14.63
N GLU A 143 7.12 25.81 14.01
CA GLU A 143 7.02 26.81 12.95
C GLU A 143 7.85 26.29 11.77
N GLY A 144 7.15 25.89 10.70
CA GLY A 144 7.77 25.38 9.48
C GLY A 144 7.34 26.15 8.24
N ALA A 145 7.72 25.63 7.07
CA ALA A 145 7.46 26.29 5.80
C ALA A 145 5.98 26.16 5.39
N PHE A 146 5.32 25.08 5.82
CA PHE A 146 3.93 24.79 5.45
C PHE A 146 2.97 24.86 6.64
N TYR A 147 3.43 24.58 7.86
CA TYR A 147 2.56 24.48 9.02
C TYR A 147 3.11 25.24 10.23
N SER A 148 2.20 25.90 10.97
CA SER A 148 2.44 26.46 12.30
C SER A 148 1.54 25.73 13.29
N VAL A 149 2.13 25.15 14.33
CA VAL A 149 1.43 24.41 15.38
C VAL A 149 1.84 24.99 16.72
N ARG A 150 0.85 25.41 17.52
CA ARG A 150 1.04 25.80 18.92
C ARG A 150 0.36 24.81 19.86
N GLY A 151 1.05 24.36 20.88
CA GLY A 151 0.56 23.39 21.85
C GLY A 151 0.17 22.04 21.23
N GLY A 152 0.88 21.62 20.18
CA GLY A 152 0.63 20.39 19.43
C GLY A 152 0.67 19.16 20.32
N PHE A 153 -0.50 18.55 20.54
CA PHE A 153 -0.63 17.35 21.36
C PHE A 153 -1.86 16.53 20.96
N VAL A 154 -1.67 15.22 20.79
CA VAL A 154 -2.77 14.25 20.68
C VAL A 154 -2.93 13.57 22.04
N PRO A 155 -4.03 13.80 22.78
CA PRO A 155 -4.22 13.20 24.10
C PRO A 155 -4.38 11.68 24.10
N ARG A 156 -4.83 11.12 22.98
CA ARG A 156 -5.17 9.71 22.83
C ARG A 156 -4.53 9.16 21.57
N LYS A 157 -3.27 8.69 21.66
CA LYS A 157 -2.51 8.11 20.53
C LYS A 157 -3.11 6.80 20.03
N GLY A 158 -2.98 6.50 18.73
CA GLY A 158 -3.36 5.20 18.19
C GLY A 158 -2.48 4.07 18.74
N PRO A 159 -2.91 2.80 18.68
CA PRO A 159 -2.10 1.65 19.11
C PRO A 159 -0.70 1.63 18.46
N HIS A 160 -0.57 2.09 17.22
CA HIS A 160 0.73 2.14 16.55
C HIS A 160 1.55 3.42 16.84
N GLY A 161 0.91 4.49 17.33
CA GLY A 161 1.59 5.76 17.54
C GLY A 161 2.34 6.24 16.28
N ALA A 162 3.64 6.53 16.41
CA ALA A 162 4.48 6.97 15.30
C ALA A 162 4.83 5.85 14.29
N ASP A 163 4.56 4.59 14.63
CA ASP A 163 4.81 3.41 13.79
C ASP A 163 3.60 3.03 12.93
N LEU A 164 2.58 3.89 12.85
CA LEU A 164 1.49 3.73 11.87
C LEU A 164 2.09 3.60 10.47
N VAL A 165 1.76 2.51 9.77
CA VAL A 165 2.35 2.18 8.47
C VAL A 165 2.08 3.28 7.46
N ILE A 166 3.14 3.90 6.95
CA ILE A 166 3.06 4.94 5.92
C ILE A 166 3.37 4.32 4.55
N ARG A 167 2.48 4.54 3.58
CA ARG A 167 2.62 4.09 2.20
C ARG A 167 2.79 5.29 1.28
N LEU A 168 3.82 5.24 0.45
CA LEU A 168 4.20 6.31 -0.48
C LEU A 168 4.64 5.69 -1.81
N GLY A 169 4.54 6.44 -2.90
CA GLY A 169 5.07 6.04 -4.20
C GLY A 169 5.68 7.24 -4.94
N GLY A 170 6.01 7.05 -6.21
CA GLY A 170 6.47 8.11 -7.10
C GLY A 170 7.91 7.94 -7.58
N GLN A 171 8.18 8.41 -8.80
CA GLN A 171 9.44 8.16 -9.50
C GLN A 171 10.40 9.37 -9.50
N SER A 172 9.91 10.56 -9.11
CA SER A 172 10.75 11.77 -9.06
C SER A 172 11.79 11.68 -7.94
N GLY A 173 12.90 12.42 -8.08
CA GLY A 173 13.92 12.48 -7.04
C GLY A 173 13.38 13.03 -5.71
N THR A 174 12.44 13.98 -5.74
CA THR A 174 11.80 14.52 -4.54
C THR A 174 10.87 13.50 -3.87
N ALA A 175 10.07 12.76 -4.65
CA ALA A 175 9.20 11.70 -4.14
C ALA A 175 10.03 10.59 -3.48
N LEU A 176 11.09 10.14 -4.13
CA LEU A 176 11.98 9.09 -3.60
C LEU A 176 12.67 9.51 -2.29
N LYS A 177 13.11 10.78 -2.18
CA LYS A 177 13.69 11.29 -0.92
C LYS A 177 12.68 11.25 0.23
N VAL A 178 11.46 11.74 0.00
CA VAL A 178 10.40 11.74 1.03
C VAL A 178 9.99 10.31 1.38
N ALA A 179 9.85 9.44 0.38
CA ALA A 179 9.57 8.02 0.58
C ALA A 179 10.70 7.32 1.36
N GLY A 180 11.96 7.57 1.03
CA GLY A 180 13.11 7.01 1.75
C GLY A 180 13.11 7.39 3.23
N LYS A 181 12.71 8.62 3.54
CA LYS A 181 12.61 9.11 4.93
C LYS A 181 11.39 8.56 5.67
N HIS A 182 10.25 8.39 5.01
CA HIS A 182 8.96 8.15 5.68
C HIS A 182 8.28 6.82 5.41
N ALA A 183 8.40 6.24 4.22
CA ALA A 183 7.65 5.07 3.80
C ALA A 183 8.05 3.80 4.56
N ASP A 184 7.06 2.99 4.92
CA ASP A 184 7.21 1.60 5.35
C ASP A 184 6.87 0.65 4.19
N VAL A 185 5.96 1.08 3.31
CA VAL A 185 5.63 0.41 2.05
C VAL A 185 5.80 1.39 0.90
N PHE A 186 6.59 1.01 -0.11
CA PHE A 186 6.73 1.76 -1.35
C PHE A 186 5.81 1.18 -2.42
N GLU A 187 4.86 1.97 -2.91
CA GLU A 187 3.98 1.62 -4.02
C GLU A 187 4.69 1.90 -5.35
N LEU A 188 4.93 0.84 -6.13
CA LEU A 188 5.64 0.90 -7.39
C LEU A 188 4.79 1.52 -8.49
N ALA A 189 5.45 2.16 -9.46
CA ALA A 189 4.82 2.54 -10.72
C ALA A 189 4.61 1.31 -11.60
N ALA A 190 3.62 1.38 -12.50
CA ALA A 190 3.44 0.37 -13.53
C ALA A 190 4.66 0.31 -14.45
N GLY A 191 5.08 -0.90 -14.82
CA GLY A 191 6.21 -1.13 -15.69
C GLY A 191 6.56 -2.60 -15.74
N SER A 192 7.52 -2.94 -16.59
CA SER A 192 8.11 -4.27 -16.68
C SER A 192 8.82 -4.69 -15.38
N PRO A 193 9.12 -5.99 -15.19
CA PRO A 193 9.90 -6.44 -14.03
C PRO A 193 11.27 -5.74 -13.89
N ASP A 194 11.92 -5.41 -15.00
CA ASP A 194 13.20 -4.69 -14.97
C ASP A 194 13.06 -3.24 -14.50
N GLU A 195 12.02 -2.53 -14.96
CA GLU A 195 11.73 -1.17 -14.50
C GLU A 195 11.34 -1.16 -13.02
N ALA A 196 10.54 -2.14 -12.58
CA ALA A 196 10.18 -2.33 -11.18
C ALA A 196 11.44 -2.55 -10.31
N ARG A 197 12.33 -3.45 -10.73
CA ARG A 197 13.60 -3.72 -10.05
C ARG A 197 14.45 -2.45 -9.93
N GLN A 198 14.60 -1.68 -11.01
CA GLN A 198 15.36 -0.43 -10.98
C GLN A 198 14.76 0.61 -10.03
N LEU A 199 13.43 0.72 -9.98
CA LEU A 199 12.74 1.62 -9.06
C LEU A 199 12.90 1.17 -7.60
N MET A 200 12.83 -0.14 -7.33
CA MET A 200 13.08 -0.71 -6.01
C MET A 200 14.48 -0.37 -5.50
N GLU A 201 15.51 -0.51 -6.33
CA GLU A 201 16.89 -0.16 -5.97
C GLU A 201 17.03 1.33 -5.63
N ARG A 202 16.42 2.22 -6.43
CA ARG A 202 16.42 3.66 -6.16
C ARG A 202 15.72 4.01 -4.85
N ALA A 203 14.57 3.38 -4.58
CA ALA A 203 13.82 3.59 -3.34
C ALA A 203 14.58 3.05 -2.11
N ARG A 204 15.20 1.87 -2.21
CA ARG A 204 16.07 1.33 -1.16
C ARG A 204 17.29 2.23 -0.91
N GLY A 205 17.91 2.76 -1.97
CA GLY A 205 19.01 3.73 -1.87
C GLY A 205 18.61 4.98 -1.10
N ALA A 206 17.48 5.60 -1.45
CA ALA A 206 16.96 6.76 -0.72
C ALA A 206 16.61 6.42 0.74
N ALA A 207 16.07 5.24 1.02
CA ALA A 207 15.80 4.80 2.40
C ALA A 207 17.09 4.48 3.18
N ALA A 208 18.15 4.04 2.51
CA ALA A 208 19.44 3.75 3.14
C ALA A 208 20.13 5.01 3.68
N GLU A 209 19.93 6.17 3.05
CA GLU A 209 20.38 7.48 3.58
C GLU A 209 19.82 7.79 4.98
N HIS A 210 18.70 7.15 5.34
CA HIS A 210 18.05 7.27 6.65
C HIS A 210 18.19 6.01 7.52
N GLY A 211 19.04 5.05 7.13
CA GLY A 211 19.22 3.79 7.85
C GLY A 211 18.03 2.83 7.75
N ARG A 212 17.14 3.00 6.76
CA ARG A 212 15.87 2.27 6.61
C ARG A 212 15.81 1.36 5.38
N GLY A 213 16.86 1.27 4.57
CA GLY A 213 16.86 0.52 3.29
C GLY A 213 16.42 -0.95 3.40
N GLY A 214 16.76 -1.62 4.51
CA GLY A 214 16.37 -3.01 4.77
C GLY A 214 14.95 -3.20 5.32
N ARG A 215 14.26 -2.12 5.70
CA ARG A 215 12.89 -2.15 6.27
C ARG A 215 11.81 -1.84 5.23
N LEU A 216 12.19 -1.30 4.07
CA LEU A 216 11.25 -0.88 3.04
C LEU A 216 10.68 -2.10 2.32
N ARG A 217 9.35 -2.24 2.38
CA ARG A 217 8.57 -3.23 1.65
C ARG A 217 8.03 -2.66 0.35
N PHE A 218 7.67 -3.50 -0.61
CA PHE A 218 7.20 -3.07 -1.93
C PHE A 218 5.83 -3.65 -2.27
N ALA A 219 4.95 -2.77 -2.78
CA ALA A 219 3.64 -3.11 -3.29
C ALA A 219 3.52 -2.75 -4.77
N LEU A 220 2.94 -3.64 -5.58
CA LEU A 220 2.73 -3.42 -7.01
C LEU A 220 1.24 -3.27 -7.33
N PRO A 221 0.80 -2.12 -7.87
CA PRO A 221 -0.53 -1.97 -8.45
C PRO A 221 -0.69 -2.85 -9.70
N VAL A 222 -1.75 -3.65 -9.71
CA VAL A 222 -2.12 -4.55 -10.81
C VAL A 222 -3.59 -4.32 -11.13
N ARG A 223 -3.93 -4.17 -12.40
CA ARG A 223 -5.32 -4.12 -12.85
C ARG A 223 -5.64 -5.31 -13.72
N ILE A 224 -6.62 -6.08 -13.27
CA ILE A 224 -7.11 -7.24 -13.98
C ILE A 224 -8.19 -6.80 -14.96
N HIS A 225 -8.12 -7.33 -16.18
CA HIS A 225 -9.13 -7.14 -17.20
C HIS A 225 -9.71 -8.49 -17.65
N PRO A 226 -10.96 -8.52 -18.15
CA PRO A 226 -11.51 -9.68 -18.82
C PRO A 226 -10.66 -10.14 -20.00
N ASP A 227 -10.76 -11.42 -20.36
CA ASP A 227 -10.14 -11.96 -21.56
C ASP A 227 -10.54 -11.17 -22.80
N GLY A 228 -9.56 -10.85 -23.66
CA GLY A 228 -9.79 -10.11 -24.90
C GLY A 228 -9.98 -8.61 -24.74
N TRP A 229 -9.68 -8.03 -23.57
CA TRP A 229 -9.67 -6.58 -23.40
C TRP A 229 -8.63 -5.91 -24.32
N THR A 230 -9.06 -4.85 -25.03
CA THR A 230 -8.25 -4.10 -26.01
C THR A 230 -8.27 -2.59 -25.73
N GLY A 231 -8.47 -2.18 -24.48
CA GLY A 231 -8.49 -0.76 -24.11
C GLY A 231 -7.08 -0.15 -24.08
N THR A 232 -7.03 1.17 -23.91
CA THR A 232 -5.77 1.90 -23.74
C THR A 232 -5.34 1.82 -22.27
N PRO A 233 -4.08 1.42 -21.99
CA PRO A 233 -3.58 1.41 -20.63
C PRO A 233 -3.55 2.80 -20.00
N ASP A 234 -3.94 2.90 -18.73
CA ASP A 234 -3.86 4.19 -18.00
C ASP A 234 -2.49 4.43 -17.33
N HIS A 235 -1.59 3.43 -17.42
CA HIS A 235 -0.23 3.42 -16.86
C HIS A 235 -0.14 3.60 -15.34
N LYS A 236 -1.25 3.48 -14.61
CA LYS A 236 -1.29 3.56 -13.13
C LYS A 236 -1.09 2.21 -12.46
N ALA A 237 -1.29 1.11 -13.20
CA ALA A 237 -1.10 -0.25 -12.74
C ALA A 237 -0.56 -1.15 -13.85
N VAL A 238 0.06 -2.26 -13.49
CA VAL A 238 0.39 -3.33 -14.45
C VAL A 238 -0.91 -3.98 -14.89
N GLU A 239 -1.22 -3.87 -16.19
CA GLU A 239 -2.47 -4.36 -16.74
C GLU A 239 -2.34 -5.80 -17.24
N ILE A 240 -3.24 -6.67 -16.80
CA ILE A 240 -3.21 -8.09 -17.13
C ILE A 240 -4.62 -8.54 -17.51
N ALA A 241 -4.78 -9.00 -18.75
CA ALA A 241 -6.01 -9.62 -19.24
C ALA A 241 -5.84 -11.14 -19.26
N GLY A 242 -6.78 -11.87 -18.68
CA GLY A 242 -6.59 -13.31 -18.56
C GLY A 242 -7.61 -14.06 -17.69
N GLN A 243 -7.64 -15.37 -17.87
CA GLN A 243 -8.08 -16.29 -16.83
C GLN A 243 -7.14 -16.25 -15.60
N PRO A 244 -7.63 -16.59 -14.39
CA PRO A 244 -6.85 -16.55 -13.15
C PRO A 244 -5.47 -17.22 -13.20
N ALA A 245 -5.34 -18.37 -13.89
CA ALA A 245 -4.07 -19.05 -14.06
C ALA A 245 -3.05 -18.23 -14.86
N ARG A 246 -3.48 -17.54 -15.92
CA ARG A 246 -2.61 -16.66 -16.71
C ARG A 246 -2.18 -15.45 -15.88
N ILE A 247 -3.11 -14.88 -15.11
CA ILE A 247 -2.82 -13.75 -14.22
C ILE A 247 -1.77 -14.15 -13.18
N ALA A 248 -1.97 -15.28 -12.50
CA ALA A 248 -1.01 -15.79 -11.52
C ALA A 248 0.39 -16.00 -12.12
N VAL A 249 0.49 -16.60 -13.31
CA VAL A 249 1.78 -16.79 -14.01
C VAL A 249 2.44 -15.46 -14.36
N ALA A 250 1.67 -14.47 -14.82
CA ALA A 250 2.18 -13.13 -15.17
C ALA A 250 2.73 -12.36 -13.96
N LEU A 251 2.29 -12.68 -12.74
CA LEU A 251 2.77 -12.06 -11.50
C LEU A 251 4.05 -12.72 -10.94
N LEU A 252 4.41 -13.93 -11.36
CA LEU A 252 5.58 -14.65 -10.85
C LEU A 252 6.92 -13.92 -11.05
N PRO A 253 7.19 -13.26 -12.19
CA PRO A 253 8.42 -12.49 -12.36
C PRO A 253 8.54 -11.33 -11.37
N TYR A 254 7.42 -10.65 -11.06
CA TYR A 254 7.39 -9.57 -10.07
C TYR A 254 7.58 -10.09 -8.65
N ALA A 255 6.91 -11.20 -8.30
CA ALA A 255 7.10 -11.87 -7.02
C ALA A 255 8.57 -12.25 -6.78
N ALA A 256 9.27 -12.73 -7.82
CA ALA A 256 10.68 -13.10 -7.75
C ALA A 256 11.63 -11.92 -7.45
N LEU A 257 11.18 -10.67 -7.62
CA LEU A 257 11.94 -9.47 -7.23
C LEU A 257 11.91 -9.21 -5.72
N GLY A 258 11.10 -9.95 -4.96
CA GLY A 258 10.84 -9.66 -3.54
C GLY A 258 9.76 -8.60 -3.35
N ILE A 259 8.83 -8.46 -4.31
CA ILE A 259 7.59 -7.71 -4.10
C ILE A 259 6.72 -8.50 -3.13
N GLU A 260 6.28 -7.85 -2.06
CA GLU A 260 5.60 -8.48 -0.93
C GLU A 260 4.08 -8.31 -1.00
N GLU A 261 3.60 -7.41 -1.85
CA GLU A 261 2.18 -7.11 -1.94
C GLU A 261 1.74 -6.81 -3.38
N PHE A 262 0.62 -7.43 -3.82
CA PHE A 262 -0.07 -7.05 -5.05
C PHE A 262 -1.37 -6.30 -4.74
N MET A 263 -1.50 -5.09 -5.26
CA MET A 263 -2.69 -4.25 -5.11
C MET A 263 -3.59 -4.44 -6.34
N ILE A 264 -4.58 -5.31 -6.22
CA ILE A 264 -5.42 -5.79 -7.32
C ILE A 264 -6.67 -4.92 -7.46
N GLY A 265 -6.81 -4.26 -8.62
CA GLY A 265 -8.05 -3.61 -9.06
C GLY A 265 -8.65 -4.24 -10.30
N GLY A 266 -9.83 -3.77 -10.70
CA GLY A 266 -10.54 -4.21 -11.92
C GLY A 266 -11.47 -5.41 -11.72
N ILE A 267 -11.74 -5.81 -10.47
CA ILE A 267 -12.63 -6.91 -10.09
C ILE A 267 -13.61 -6.47 -9.00
N ASP A 268 -14.49 -5.51 -9.32
CA ASP A 268 -15.35 -4.85 -8.32
C ASP A 268 -16.69 -5.54 -8.11
N ARG A 269 -17.13 -6.40 -9.04
CA ARG A 269 -18.41 -7.10 -8.91
C ARG A 269 -18.29 -8.27 -7.94
N PRO A 270 -19.31 -8.55 -7.10
CA PRO A 270 -19.30 -9.68 -6.17
C PRO A 270 -18.86 -11.01 -6.81
N GLY A 271 -19.37 -11.34 -7.99
CA GLY A 271 -18.99 -12.57 -8.70
C GLY A 271 -17.54 -12.58 -9.23
N GLU A 272 -16.97 -11.42 -9.55
CA GLU A 272 -15.56 -11.29 -9.96
C GLU A 272 -14.64 -11.46 -8.75
N ILE A 273 -14.96 -10.82 -7.61
CA ILE A 273 -14.22 -10.96 -6.34
C ILE A 273 -14.19 -12.43 -5.90
N ALA A 274 -15.36 -13.07 -5.84
CA ALA A 274 -15.53 -14.43 -5.35
C ALA A 274 -14.80 -15.48 -6.20
N ARG A 275 -14.69 -15.24 -7.52
CA ARG A 275 -14.09 -16.18 -8.48
C ARG A 275 -12.67 -15.79 -8.84
N ILE A 276 -12.50 -14.66 -9.52
CA ILE A 276 -11.22 -14.22 -10.08
C ILE A 276 -10.24 -13.89 -8.95
N GLY A 277 -10.68 -13.15 -7.93
CA GLY A 277 -9.86 -12.81 -6.78
C GLY A 277 -9.35 -14.07 -6.05
N ARG A 278 -10.29 -14.92 -5.61
CA ARG A 278 -9.97 -16.16 -4.87
C ARG A 278 -9.07 -17.11 -5.67
N GLU A 279 -9.41 -17.39 -6.93
CA GLU A 279 -8.65 -18.31 -7.77
C GLU A 279 -7.24 -17.77 -8.06
N THR A 280 -7.10 -16.48 -8.38
CA THR A 280 -5.80 -15.86 -8.67
C THR A 280 -4.89 -15.90 -7.44
N ILE A 281 -5.40 -15.52 -6.27
CA ILE A 281 -4.67 -15.55 -5.00
C ILE A 281 -4.21 -16.97 -4.68
N THR A 282 -5.12 -17.95 -4.78
CA THR A 282 -4.83 -19.36 -4.50
C THR A 282 -3.78 -19.93 -5.45
N LEU A 283 -3.91 -19.67 -6.76
CA LEU A 283 -2.98 -20.18 -7.77
C LEU A 283 -1.59 -19.56 -7.62
N LEU A 284 -1.51 -18.26 -7.33
CA LEU A 284 -0.24 -17.59 -7.11
C LEU A 284 0.44 -18.10 -5.84
N ALA A 285 -0.29 -18.20 -4.72
CA ALA A 285 0.23 -18.74 -3.47
C ALA A 285 0.78 -20.17 -3.64
N ASN A 286 0.01 -21.05 -4.32
CA ASN A 286 0.44 -22.42 -4.60
C ASN A 286 1.67 -22.48 -5.51
N SER A 287 1.76 -21.59 -6.52
CA SER A 287 2.90 -21.54 -7.44
C SER A 287 4.18 -21.10 -6.74
N LEU A 288 4.07 -20.16 -5.79
CA LEU A 288 5.21 -19.69 -4.99
C LEU A 288 5.68 -20.76 -4.01
N ALA A 289 4.76 -21.43 -3.30
CA ALA A 289 5.10 -22.51 -2.37
C ALA A 289 5.80 -23.69 -3.07
N ARG A 290 5.39 -24.05 -4.30
CA ARG A 290 6.07 -25.07 -5.10
C ARG A 290 7.49 -24.66 -5.48
N ARG A 291 7.68 -23.41 -5.92
CA ARG A 291 9.02 -22.89 -6.26
C ARG A 291 9.95 -22.90 -5.05
N GLU A 292 9.48 -22.49 -3.88
CA GLU A 292 10.28 -22.56 -2.65
C GLU A 292 10.72 -23.99 -2.31
N ALA A 293 9.85 -24.98 -2.54
CA ALA A 293 10.17 -26.40 -2.33
C ALA A 293 11.16 -26.97 -3.38
N GLU A 294 11.19 -26.38 -4.58
CA GLU A 294 12.09 -26.80 -5.69
C GLU A 294 13.49 -26.18 -5.60
N VAL A 295 13.69 -25.10 -4.82
CA VAL A 295 15.03 -24.53 -4.57
C VAL A 295 15.82 -25.48 -3.66
N PRO A 296 16.94 -26.08 -4.12
CA PRO A 296 17.74 -26.96 -3.27
C PRO A 296 18.27 -26.20 -2.06
N GLN A 297 18.02 -26.71 -0.85
CA GLN A 297 18.59 -26.09 0.35
C GLN A 297 20.12 -26.23 0.33
N PRO A 298 20.88 -25.12 0.48
CA PRO A 298 22.34 -25.20 0.59
C PRO A 298 22.70 -25.92 1.90
N GLY A 299 23.07 -27.19 1.78
CA GLY A 299 23.43 -28.05 2.92
C GLY A 299 23.13 -29.55 2.74
N ALA A 300 22.34 -29.94 1.73
CA ALA A 300 21.96 -31.35 1.53
C ALA A 300 23.08 -32.27 0.97
N PHE A 301 24.27 -31.73 0.68
CA PHE A 301 25.47 -32.50 0.35
C PHE A 301 26.53 -32.35 1.46
N ALA A 302 26.17 -32.73 2.68
CA ALA A 302 27.19 -33.04 3.69
C ALA A 302 27.73 -34.45 3.41
N THR A 303 29.03 -34.51 3.20
CA THR A 303 29.87 -35.65 2.86
C THR A 303 29.58 -36.89 3.72
N SER A 304 29.29 -38.03 3.08
CA SER A 304 29.39 -39.34 3.73
C SER A 304 30.85 -39.58 4.14
N PRO A 305 31.18 -39.82 5.42
CA PRO A 305 32.54 -40.14 5.78
C PRO A 305 32.85 -41.56 5.30
N PHE A 306 33.75 -41.69 4.33
CA PHE A 306 34.38 -42.95 3.99
C PHE A 306 35.03 -43.52 5.26
N ALA A 307 34.56 -44.68 5.69
CA ALA A 307 35.15 -45.45 6.77
C ALA A 307 36.54 -45.94 6.34
N GLU A 308 37.60 -45.39 6.96
CA GLU A 308 38.93 -45.98 6.92
C GLU A 308 38.89 -47.38 7.57
N HIS A 309 39.03 -48.41 6.74
CA HIS A 309 39.42 -49.74 7.19
C HIS A 309 40.87 -49.69 7.69
N ARG A 310 41.09 -49.70 9.00
CA ARG A 310 42.34 -50.22 9.58
C ARG A 310 42.28 -51.73 9.58
N ILE A 311 43.21 -52.37 8.89
CA ILE A 311 43.58 -53.77 9.12
C ILE A 311 45.08 -53.80 9.43
N GLY A 312 45.38 -54.48 10.54
CA GLY A 312 46.63 -55.12 10.98
C GLY A 312 47.94 -54.75 10.30
#